data_AF-A0A132EF27-F1
#
_entry.id   AF-A0A132EF27-F1
#
_cell.length_a   1.000
_cell.length_b   1.000
_cell.length_c   1.000
_cell.angle_alpha   90.00
_cell.angle_beta   90.00
_cell.angle_gamma   90.00
#
_symmetry.space_group_name_H-M   'P 1'
#
loop_
_entity.id
_entity.type
_entity.pdbx_description
1 polymer ?
#
loop_
_entity_poly.entity_id
_entity_poly.type
_entity_poly.pdbx_seq_one_letter_code
_entity_poly.pdbx_strand_id
1 'polypeptide(L)'
;MPGTLYQLTATAAQMCLSVPVAAAAPDAWLDVVDHWQTLIGATTGGLLGVAGAWIVAVSARSRERRIAAGMVLPDLMQMVAAGQSLERELDGIPKIEGFDREQQADARASVGIKTLDARRPRLFALHTPAIGQLSDIDARLYAHLFQCRMIHQAFEDGMEVRRARHHALKTRSFDPRERSAIPPEGPPDRQLYADWRLCVEHATLANYFLDRLVFSRWPRWCHRVRMALRPNELDRRSAVLLASGTLPAPVLQTNATPAAAC
;
A
#
# COMPACT_ATOMS: atom_id res chain seq x y z
N MET A 1 26.12 44.16 -78.64
CA MET A 1 26.25 44.99 -77.43
C MET A 1 25.99 44.17 -76.15
N PRO A 2 26.90 43.28 -75.72
CA PRO A 2 26.77 42.53 -74.45
C PRO A 2 27.63 43.08 -73.29
N GLY A 3 28.61 43.94 -73.56
CA GLY A 3 29.54 44.43 -72.54
C GLY A 3 28.94 45.39 -71.52
N THR A 4 27.94 46.20 -71.92
CA THR A 4 27.26 47.16 -71.04
C THR A 4 26.33 46.49 -70.03
N LEU A 5 25.69 45.38 -70.40
CA LEU A 5 24.88 44.58 -69.48
C LEU A 5 25.73 43.88 -68.43
N TYR A 6 26.94 43.42 -68.79
CA TYR A 6 27.88 42.78 -67.87
C TYR A 6 28.44 43.78 -66.85
N GLN A 7 28.71 45.02 -67.26
CA GLN A 7 29.14 46.08 -66.32
C GLN A 7 28.02 46.50 -65.34
N LEU A 8 26.77 46.55 -65.80
CA LEU A 8 25.62 46.87 -64.93
C LEU A 8 25.31 45.75 -63.91
N THR A 9 25.48 44.48 -64.30
CA THR A 9 25.30 43.35 -63.36
C THR A 9 26.49 43.18 -62.41
N ALA A 10 27.72 43.45 -62.84
CA ALA A 10 28.89 43.42 -61.96
C ALA A 10 28.84 44.53 -60.89
N THR A 11 28.36 45.72 -61.25
CA THR A 11 28.18 46.84 -60.29
C THR A 11 27.01 46.60 -59.33
N ALA A 12 25.91 46.00 -59.78
CA ALA A 12 24.83 45.57 -58.88
C ALA A 12 25.28 44.49 -57.88
N ALA A 13 26.10 43.52 -58.33
CA ALA A 13 26.67 42.50 -57.45
C ALA A 13 27.66 43.09 -56.43
N GLN A 14 28.38 44.16 -56.77
CA GLN A 14 29.24 44.88 -55.84
C GLN A 14 28.47 45.76 -54.85
N MET A 15 27.27 46.22 -55.17
CA MET A 15 26.38 46.91 -54.21
C MET A 15 25.69 45.94 -53.23
N CYS A 16 25.66 44.64 -53.53
CA CYS A 16 25.21 43.59 -52.62
C CYS A 16 26.36 42.92 -51.84
N LEU A 17 27.60 43.39 -51.99
CA LEU A 17 28.64 43.05 -51.02
C LEU A 17 28.22 43.67 -49.70
N SER A 18 28.00 42.80 -48.71
CA SER A 18 27.75 43.18 -47.32
C SER A 18 28.70 44.32 -46.97
N VAL A 19 28.15 45.51 -46.72
CA VAL A 19 28.91 46.65 -46.23
C VAL A 19 29.77 46.11 -45.09
N PRO A 20 31.11 46.17 -45.18
CA PRO A 20 31.93 45.85 -44.03
C PRO A 20 31.60 46.93 -43.02
N VAL A 21 30.72 46.59 -42.07
CA VAL A 21 30.47 47.42 -40.90
C VAL A 21 31.83 47.57 -40.26
N ALA A 22 32.39 48.77 -40.37
CA ALA A 22 33.66 49.11 -39.77
C ALA A 22 33.59 48.70 -38.30
N ALA A 23 34.45 47.77 -37.93
CA ALA A 23 34.73 47.39 -36.55
C ALA A 23 35.33 48.62 -35.84
N ALA A 24 34.49 49.53 -35.37
CA ALA A 24 34.86 50.68 -34.54
C ALA A 24 33.63 51.37 -33.93
N ALA A 25 32.93 50.71 -32.99
CA ALA A 25 32.09 51.37 -31.98
C ALA A 25 31.81 50.39 -30.80
N PRO A 26 31.41 50.88 -29.60
CA PRO A 26 31.51 50.20 -28.30
C PRO A 26 30.41 49.15 -28.05
N ASP A 27 30.09 48.36 -29.06
CA ASP A 27 28.96 47.42 -29.04
C ASP A 27 29.31 46.09 -28.36
N ALA A 28 30.60 45.86 -28.05
CA ALA A 28 31.07 44.72 -27.28
C ALA A 28 30.36 44.60 -25.92
N TRP A 29 29.95 45.71 -25.31
CA TRP A 29 29.16 45.68 -24.07
C TRP A 29 27.73 45.18 -24.30
N LEU A 30 27.07 45.64 -25.38
CA LEU A 30 25.70 45.23 -25.71
C LEU A 30 25.66 43.75 -26.10
N ASP A 31 26.62 43.28 -26.90
CA ASP A 31 26.76 41.86 -27.25
C ASP A 31 27.00 40.98 -26.02
N VAL A 32 27.82 41.44 -25.08
CA VAL A 32 28.06 40.74 -23.81
C VAL A 32 26.78 40.66 -22.98
N VAL A 33 26.00 41.75 -22.90
CA VAL A 33 24.72 41.78 -22.18
C VAL A 33 23.68 40.86 -22.84
N ASP A 34 23.56 40.88 -24.16
CA ASP A 34 22.65 40.00 -24.92
C ASP A 34 23.03 38.53 -24.76
N HIS A 35 24.33 38.22 -24.74
CA HIS A 35 24.81 36.86 -24.48
C HIS A 35 24.48 36.39 -23.07
N TRP A 36 24.66 37.24 -22.05
CA TRP A 36 24.28 36.91 -20.67
C TRP A 36 22.76 36.74 -20.53
N GLN A 37 21.96 37.58 -21.18
CA GLN A 37 20.50 37.44 -21.18
C GLN A 37 20.07 36.12 -21.85
N THR A 38 20.69 35.77 -22.98
CA THR A 38 20.43 34.51 -23.68
C THR A 38 20.85 33.30 -22.84
N LEU A 39 22.00 33.37 -22.16
CA LEU A 39 22.49 32.33 -21.27
C LEU A 39 21.57 32.14 -20.05
N ILE A 40 21.12 33.23 -19.43
CA ILE A 40 20.14 33.18 -18.32
C ILE A 40 18.81 32.62 -18.81
N GLY A 41 18.35 33.04 -20.01
CA GLY A 41 17.13 32.53 -20.63
C GLY A 41 17.19 31.03 -20.89
N ALA A 42 18.29 30.54 -21.47
CA ALA A 42 18.51 29.12 -21.73
C ALA A 42 18.61 28.31 -20.43
N THR A 43 19.31 28.83 -19.42
CA THR A 43 19.46 28.17 -18.11
C THR A 43 18.12 28.09 -17.38
N THR A 44 17.37 29.19 -17.34
CA THR A 44 16.05 29.25 -16.68
C THR A 44 15.04 28.38 -17.42
N GLY A 45 15.01 28.43 -18.75
CA GLY A 45 14.16 27.58 -19.59
C GLY A 45 14.48 26.09 -19.40
N GLY A 46 15.77 25.73 -19.34
CA GLY A 46 16.21 24.37 -19.03
C GLY A 46 15.76 23.89 -17.65
N LEU A 47 15.95 24.70 -16.61
CA LEU A 47 15.53 24.37 -15.25
C LEU A 47 14.00 24.21 -15.12
N LEU A 48 13.23 25.10 -15.75
CA LEU A 48 11.77 24.99 -15.80
C LEU A 48 11.32 23.75 -16.56
N GLY A 49 12.01 23.39 -17.65
CA GLY A 49 11.78 22.15 -18.40
C GLY A 49 11.99 20.90 -17.53
N VAL A 50 13.11 20.84 -16.80
CA VAL A 50 13.39 19.74 -15.86
C VAL A 50 12.35 19.67 -14.74
N ALA A 51 11.98 20.82 -14.15
CA ALA A 51 10.96 20.88 -13.11
C ALA A 51 9.59 20.40 -13.63
N GLY A 52 9.19 20.82 -14.82
CA GLY A 52 7.96 20.37 -15.48
C GLY A 52 7.95 18.86 -15.72
N ALA A 53 9.04 18.31 -16.28
CA ALA A 53 9.18 16.88 -16.49
C ALA A 53 9.12 16.08 -15.17
N TRP A 54 9.74 16.60 -14.11
CA TRP A 54 9.71 15.98 -12.78
C TRP A 54 8.29 15.97 -12.19
N ILE A 55 7.54 17.07 -12.29
CA ILE A 55 6.15 17.15 -11.85
C ILE A 55 5.28 16.12 -12.58
N VAL A 56 5.42 16.02 -13.90
CA VAL A 56 4.67 15.04 -14.71
C VAL A 56 5.03 13.61 -14.30
N ALA A 57 6.32 13.28 -14.16
CA ALA A 57 6.76 11.97 -13.73
C ALA A 57 6.22 11.58 -12.34
N VAL A 58 6.24 12.52 -11.38
CA VAL A 58 5.71 12.29 -10.03
C VAL A 58 4.20 12.11 -10.07
N SER A 59 3.47 12.90 -10.86
CA SER A 59 2.01 12.80 -10.96
C SER A 59 1.56 11.47 -11.60
N ALA A 60 2.23 11.02 -12.67
CA ALA A 60 1.98 9.72 -13.30
C ALA A 60 2.16 8.56 -12.31
N ARG A 61 3.31 8.53 -11.60
CA ARG A 61 3.59 7.50 -10.58
C ARG A 61 2.61 7.55 -9.41
N SER A 62 2.13 8.74 -9.03
CA SER A 62 1.12 8.87 -7.97
C SER A 62 -0.23 8.27 -8.39
N ARG A 63 -0.60 8.39 -9.67
CA ARG A 63 -1.84 7.83 -10.22
C ARG A 63 -1.78 6.31 -10.24
N GLU A 64 -0.69 5.73 -10.74
CA GLU A 64 -0.49 4.27 -10.77
C GLU A 64 -0.59 3.67 -9.37
N ARG A 65 0.07 4.27 -8.38
CA ARG A 65 0.00 3.83 -6.99
C ARG A 65 -1.40 3.92 -6.41
N ARG A 66 -2.16 4.96 -6.73
CA ARG A 66 -3.56 5.09 -6.29
C ARG A 66 -4.45 4.04 -6.92
N ILE A 67 -4.20 3.66 -8.17
CA ILE A 67 -4.92 2.57 -8.84
C ILE A 67 -4.58 1.24 -8.15
N ALA A 68 -3.31 0.94 -7.94
CA ALA A 68 -2.87 -0.27 -7.24
C ALA A 68 -3.43 -0.37 -5.81
N ALA A 69 -3.38 0.74 -5.06
CA ALA A 69 -3.98 0.84 -3.73
C ALA A 69 -5.51 0.68 -3.78
N GLY A 70 -6.17 1.26 -4.78
CA GLY A 70 -7.60 1.14 -5.01
C GLY A 70 -8.05 -0.29 -5.34
N MET A 71 -7.18 -1.12 -5.92
CA MET A 71 -7.46 -2.53 -6.15
C MET A 71 -7.47 -3.34 -4.85
N VAL A 72 -6.51 -3.09 -3.94
CA VAL A 72 -6.39 -3.86 -2.69
C VAL A 72 -7.28 -3.35 -1.56
N LEU A 73 -7.68 -2.08 -1.60
CA LEU A 73 -8.45 -1.43 -0.53
C LEU A 73 -9.79 -2.13 -0.20
N PRO A 74 -10.62 -2.54 -1.18
CA PRO A 74 -11.89 -3.21 -0.88
C PRO A 74 -11.71 -4.51 -0.10
N ASP A 75 -10.71 -5.32 -0.48
CA ASP A 75 -10.39 -6.58 0.21
C ASP A 75 -9.96 -6.33 1.65
N LEU A 76 -9.10 -5.33 1.88
CA LEU A 76 -8.66 -4.95 3.22
C LEU A 76 -9.85 -4.50 4.07
N MET A 77 -10.71 -3.64 3.54
CA MET A 77 -11.90 -3.17 4.25
C MET A 77 -12.88 -4.31 4.55
N GLN A 78 -13.10 -5.21 3.59
CA GLN A 78 -13.96 -6.37 3.76
C GLN A 78 -13.42 -7.29 4.87
N MET A 79 -12.11 -7.53 4.91
CA MET A 79 -11.50 -8.36 5.96
C MET A 79 -11.57 -7.70 7.33
N VAL A 80 -11.29 -6.40 7.42
CA VAL A 80 -11.43 -5.65 8.69
C VAL A 80 -12.87 -5.69 9.18
N ALA A 81 -13.84 -5.46 8.30
CA ALA A 81 -15.26 -5.51 8.63
C ALA A 81 -15.70 -6.92 9.06
N ALA A 82 -15.24 -7.97 8.36
CA ALA A 82 -15.52 -9.36 8.71
C ALA A 82 -14.93 -9.72 10.08
N GLY A 83 -13.69 -9.31 10.36
CA GLY A 83 -13.04 -9.49 11.66
C GLY A 83 -13.80 -8.79 12.78
N GLN A 84 -14.11 -7.51 12.62
CA GLN A 84 -14.88 -6.74 13.62
C GLN A 84 -16.30 -7.28 13.83
N SER A 85 -16.95 -7.76 12.78
CA SER A 85 -18.27 -8.39 12.86
C SER A 85 -18.20 -9.71 13.63
N LEU A 86 -17.18 -10.53 13.36
CA LEU A 86 -16.96 -11.78 14.06
C LEU A 86 -16.66 -11.56 15.55
N GLU A 87 -15.75 -10.64 15.89
CA GLU A 87 -15.41 -10.37 17.30
C GLU A 87 -16.65 -9.89 18.08
N ARG A 88 -17.47 -9.01 17.49
CA ARG A 88 -18.73 -8.56 18.11
C ARG A 88 -19.72 -9.70 18.36
N GLU A 89 -19.84 -10.63 17.43
CA GLU A 89 -20.69 -11.80 17.59
C GLU A 89 -20.17 -12.73 18.68
N LEU A 90 -18.86 -12.99 18.70
CA LEU A 90 -18.23 -13.85 19.70
C LEU A 90 -18.25 -13.24 21.10
N ASP A 91 -18.20 -11.92 21.22
CA ASP A 91 -18.36 -11.21 22.51
C ASP A 91 -19.79 -11.25 23.04
N GLY A 92 -20.78 -11.42 22.16
CA GLY A 92 -22.19 -11.59 22.52
C GLY A 92 -22.54 -13.00 23.02
N ILE A 93 -21.65 -13.98 22.88
CA ILE A 93 -21.88 -15.34 23.36
C ILE A 93 -21.72 -15.34 24.89
N PRO A 94 -22.76 -15.71 25.66
CA PRO A 94 -22.67 -15.74 27.11
C PRO A 94 -21.53 -16.68 27.54
N LYS A 95 -20.64 -16.15 28.39
CA LYS A 95 -19.56 -16.95 28.97
C LYS A 95 -20.19 -18.03 29.82
N ILE A 96 -19.91 -19.28 29.51
CA ILE A 96 -20.42 -20.42 30.27
C ILE A 96 -19.63 -20.46 31.59
N GLU A 97 -20.31 -20.17 32.68
CA GLU A 97 -19.77 -20.29 34.04
C GLU A 97 -19.28 -21.74 34.26
N GLY A 98 -18.03 -21.90 34.70
CA GLY A 98 -17.41 -23.21 34.96
C GLY A 98 -16.33 -23.65 33.96
N PHE A 99 -16.15 -22.97 32.83
CA PHE A 99 -14.99 -23.22 31.97
C PHE A 99 -13.74 -22.45 32.40
N ASP A 100 -12.60 -23.14 32.38
CA ASP A 100 -11.29 -22.52 32.54
C ASP A 100 -11.01 -21.54 31.39
N ARG A 101 -10.14 -20.55 31.61
CA ARG A 101 -9.77 -19.55 30.59
C ARG A 101 -9.30 -20.17 29.28
N GLU A 102 -8.61 -21.30 29.35
CA GLU A 102 -8.13 -22.03 28.18
C GLU A 102 -9.29 -22.69 27.41
N GLN A 103 -10.20 -23.35 28.12
CA GLN A 103 -11.40 -23.95 27.51
C GLN A 103 -12.30 -22.90 26.86
N GLN A 104 -12.42 -21.72 27.47
CA GLN A 104 -13.13 -20.59 26.88
C GLN A 104 -12.48 -20.10 25.59
N ALA A 105 -11.15 -20.05 25.53
CA ALA A 105 -10.42 -19.64 24.33
C ALA A 105 -10.59 -20.67 23.19
N ASP A 106 -10.52 -21.96 23.50
CA ASP A 106 -10.71 -23.04 22.52
C ASP A 106 -12.15 -23.09 22.00
N ALA A 107 -13.14 -22.93 22.89
CA ALA A 107 -14.55 -22.83 22.51
C ALA A 107 -14.79 -21.61 21.60
N ARG A 108 -14.26 -20.45 21.97
CA ARG A 108 -14.35 -19.23 21.15
C ARG A 108 -13.73 -19.45 19.77
N ALA A 109 -12.55 -20.05 19.69
CA ALA A 109 -11.89 -20.34 18.43
C ALA A 109 -12.72 -21.30 17.56
N SER A 110 -13.26 -22.38 18.13
CA SER A 110 -14.06 -23.33 17.37
C SER A 110 -15.36 -22.70 16.83
N VAL A 111 -16.04 -21.88 17.64
CA VAL A 111 -17.21 -21.13 17.16
C VAL A 111 -16.80 -20.13 16.08
N GLY A 112 -15.72 -19.37 16.29
CA GLY A 112 -15.21 -18.39 15.34
C GLY A 112 -14.90 -19.00 13.98
N ILE A 113 -14.21 -20.13 13.94
CA ILE A 113 -13.89 -20.85 12.70
C ILE A 113 -15.15 -21.39 12.01
N LYS A 114 -16.13 -21.92 12.76
CA LYS A 114 -17.41 -22.36 12.18
C LYS A 114 -18.16 -21.19 11.54
N THR A 115 -18.20 -20.03 12.19
CA THR A 115 -18.82 -18.82 11.64
C THR A 115 -18.09 -18.32 10.39
N LEU A 116 -16.76 -18.36 10.38
CA LEU A 116 -15.96 -18.00 9.20
C LEU A 116 -16.18 -18.96 8.02
N ASP A 117 -16.26 -20.26 8.28
CA ASP A 117 -16.55 -21.28 7.25
C ASP A 117 -17.89 -21.04 6.55
N ALA A 118 -18.88 -20.52 7.30
CA ALA A 118 -20.19 -20.15 6.77
C ALA A 118 -20.15 -18.83 5.96
N ARG A 119 -19.36 -17.84 6.39
CA ARG A 119 -19.32 -16.50 5.77
C ARG A 119 -18.46 -16.43 4.51
N ARG A 120 -17.38 -17.21 4.43
CA ARG A 120 -16.44 -17.27 3.30
C ARG A 120 -16.07 -15.91 2.68
N PRO A 121 -15.33 -15.06 3.39
CA PRO A 121 -14.81 -13.83 2.79
C PRO A 121 -13.82 -14.18 1.67
N ARG A 122 -14.24 -14.06 0.40
CA ARG A 122 -13.34 -14.25 -0.74
C ARG A 122 -12.55 -12.96 -0.98
N LEU A 123 -11.25 -13.00 -0.74
CA LEU A 123 -10.33 -11.89 -1.00
C LEU A 123 -9.56 -12.18 -2.29
N PHE A 124 -9.77 -11.39 -3.34
CA PHE A 124 -9.21 -11.63 -4.68
C PHE A 124 -8.02 -10.73 -5.02
N ALA A 125 -8.08 -9.46 -4.63
CA ALA A 125 -7.05 -8.46 -4.91
C ALA A 125 -5.78 -8.65 -4.07
N LEU A 126 -5.87 -9.18 -2.85
CA LEU A 126 -4.71 -9.47 -2.00
C LEU A 126 -3.73 -10.49 -2.62
N HIS A 127 -4.17 -11.30 -3.58
CA HIS A 127 -3.32 -12.29 -4.25
C HIS A 127 -2.73 -11.80 -5.59
N THR A 128 -3.01 -10.56 -5.96
CA THR A 128 -2.57 -9.97 -7.23
C THR A 128 -1.16 -9.38 -7.16
N PRO A 129 -0.49 -9.16 -8.31
CA PRO A 129 0.81 -8.45 -8.35
C PRO A 129 0.73 -6.97 -7.91
N ALA A 130 -0.47 -6.43 -7.64
CA ALA A 130 -0.66 -5.04 -7.19
C ALA A 130 0.12 -4.72 -5.90
N ILE A 131 0.32 -5.69 -5.00
CA ILE A 131 1.15 -5.53 -3.80
C ILE A 131 2.59 -5.16 -4.16
N GLY A 132 3.14 -5.75 -5.24
CA GLY A 132 4.49 -5.45 -5.72
C GLY A 132 4.65 -3.99 -6.14
N GLN A 133 3.61 -3.39 -6.74
CA GLN A 133 3.61 -1.98 -7.15
C GLN A 133 3.57 -1.01 -5.95
N LEU A 134 3.17 -1.48 -4.78
CA LEU A 134 3.12 -0.70 -3.53
C LEU A 134 4.40 -0.84 -2.68
N SER A 135 5.31 -1.75 -3.06
CA SER A 135 6.55 -2.03 -2.31
C SER A 135 7.47 -0.82 -2.13
N ASP A 136 7.45 0.09 -3.09
CA ASP A 136 8.32 1.27 -3.12
C ASP A 136 7.80 2.46 -2.29
N ILE A 137 6.59 2.33 -1.71
CA ILE A 137 5.92 3.40 -1.00
C ILE A 137 6.44 3.48 0.42
N ASP A 138 6.39 2.37 1.15
CA ASP A 138 6.84 2.26 2.54
C ASP A 138 7.03 0.79 2.92
N ALA A 139 8.13 0.49 3.61
CA ALA A 139 8.48 -0.87 3.98
C ALA A 139 7.47 -1.50 4.95
N ARG A 140 6.86 -0.71 5.85
CA ARG A 140 5.86 -1.21 6.81
C ARG A 140 4.56 -1.55 6.11
N LEU A 141 4.11 -0.67 5.21
CA LEU A 141 2.94 -0.92 4.38
C LEU A 141 3.11 -2.22 3.59
N TYR A 142 4.25 -2.37 2.90
CA TYR A 142 4.54 -3.57 2.13
C TYR A 142 4.57 -4.82 3.03
N ALA A 143 5.24 -4.76 4.18
CA ALA A 143 5.29 -5.87 5.12
C ALA A 143 3.89 -6.28 5.60
N HIS A 144 3.01 -5.32 5.93
CA HIS A 144 1.65 -5.66 6.35
C HIS A 144 0.82 -6.27 5.21
N LEU A 145 0.89 -5.73 3.99
CA LEU A 145 0.20 -6.31 2.83
C LEU A 145 0.70 -7.72 2.51
N PHE A 146 2.02 -7.92 2.53
CA PHE A 146 2.63 -9.20 2.25
C PHE A 146 2.30 -10.26 3.31
N GLN A 147 2.44 -9.91 4.60
CA GLN A 147 2.09 -10.81 5.70
C GLN A 147 0.59 -11.14 5.70
N CYS A 148 -0.26 -10.14 5.47
CA CYS A 148 -1.69 -10.33 5.31
C CYS A 148 -2.01 -11.36 4.22
N ARG A 149 -1.42 -11.24 3.02
CA ARG A 149 -1.58 -12.21 1.94
C ARG A 149 -1.12 -13.61 2.35
N MET A 150 0.09 -13.73 2.89
CA MET A 150 0.70 -15.01 3.28
C MET A 150 -0.14 -15.74 4.32
N ILE A 151 -0.54 -15.03 5.38
CA ILE A 151 -1.35 -15.59 6.48
C ILE A 151 -2.74 -15.96 5.97
N HIS A 152 -3.36 -15.12 5.14
CA HIS A 152 -4.65 -15.44 4.53
C HIS A 152 -4.59 -16.70 3.66
N GLN A 153 -3.52 -16.87 2.88
CA GLN A 153 -3.34 -18.07 2.07
C GLN A 153 -3.20 -19.32 2.95
N ALA A 154 -2.35 -19.28 3.97
CA ALA A 154 -2.20 -20.38 4.92
C ALA A 154 -3.51 -20.69 5.67
N PHE A 155 -4.29 -19.66 6.01
CA PHE A 155 -5.61 -19.80 6.62
C PHE A 155 -6.59 -20.52 5.67
N GLU A 156 -6.67 -20.12 4.40
CA GLU A 156 -7.55 -20.77 3.41
C GLU A 156 -7.16 -22.24 3.19
N ASP A 157 -5.87 -22.53 3.03
CA ASP A 157 -5.35 -23.90 2.91
C ASP A 157 -5.74 -24.74 4.15
N GLY A 158 -5.58 -24.18 5.35
CA GLY A 158 -5.98 -24.82 6.59
C GLY A 158 -7.49 -25.04 6.72
N MET A 159 -8.30 -24.10 6.25
CA MET A 159 -9.77 -24.23 6.17
C MET A 159 -10.19 -25.32 5.18
N GLU A 160 -9.48 -25.50 4.07
CA GLU A 160 -9.70 -26.60 3.12
C GLU A 160 -9.42 -27.96 3.75
N VAL A 161 -8.27 -28.13 4.41
CA VAL A 161 -7.93 -29.36 5.13
C VAL A 161 -8.98 -29.67 6.21
N ARG A 162 -9.39 -28.65 6.97
CA ARG A 162 -10.44 -28.80 7.98
C ARG A 162 -11.77 -29.27 7.38
N ARG A 163 -12.17 -28.72 6.24
CA ARG A 163 -13.39 -29.13 5.52
C ARG A 163 -13.29 -30.56 5.02
N ALA A 164 -12.15 -30.95 4.42
CA ALA A 164 -11.91 -32.32 3.98
C ALA A 164 -11.98 -33.32 5.15
N ARG A 165 -11.37 -32.97 6.29
CA ARG A 165 -11.45 -33.76 7.53
C ARG A 165 -12.89 -33.90 8.02
N HIS A 166 -13.66 -32.81 8.08
CA HIS A 166 -15.06 -32.84 8.51
C HIS A 166 -15.93 -33.68 7.58
N HIS A 167 -15.71 -33.58 6.27
CA HIS A 167 -16.38 -34.40 5.28
C HIS A 167 -16.04 -35.89 5.47
N ALA A 168 -14.75 -36.23 5.58
CA ALA A 168 -14.29 -37.60 5.78
C ALA A 168 -14.87 -38.23 7.07
N LEU A 169 -14.99 -37.45 8.15
CA LEU A 169 -15.63 -37.91 9.39
C LEU A 169 -17.13 -38.15 9.23
N LYS A 170 -17.84 -37.32 8.46
CA LYS A 170 -19.28 -37.49 8.19
C LYS A 170 -19.58 -38.64 7.24
N THR A 171 -18.72 -38.88 6.25
CA THR A 171 -18.88 -39.95 5.27
C THR A 171 -18.24 -41.26 5.72
N ARG A 172 -17.67 -41.32 6.94
CA ARG A 172 -17.08 -42.54 7.48
C ARG A 172 -18.19 -43.58 7.66
N SER A 173 -18.30 -44.47 6.69
CA SER A 173 -19.12 -45.67 6.77
C SER A 173 -18.65 -46.55 7.94
N PHE A 174 -19.57 -47.28 8.57
CA PHE A 174 -19.23 -48.34 9.53
C PHE A 174 -18.65 -49.59 8.83
N ASP A 175 -18.34 -49.51 7.53
CA ASP A 175 -17.69 -50.58 6.78
C ASP A 175 -16.24 -50.80 7.27
N PRO A 176 -15.90 -51.99 7.79
CA PRO A 176 -14.56 -52.30 8.28
C PRO A 176 -13.45 -52.17 7.23
N ARG A 177 -13.76 -52.18 5.92
CA ARG A 177 -12.77 -52.04 4.84
C ARG A 177 -12.37 -50.59 4.53
N GLU A 178 -13.22 -49.62 4.86
CA GLU A 178 -12.95 -48.18 4.65
C GLU A 178 -12.33 -47.50 5.89
N ARG A 179 -12.16 -48.25 6.99
CA ARG A 179 -11.61 -47.74 8.27
C ARG A 179 -10.17 -47.22 8.19
N SER A 180 -9.43 -47.53 7.12
CA SER A 180 -8.00 -47.25 6.95
C SER A 180 -7.68 -45.84 6.44
N ALA A 181 -8.67 -45.08 5.93
CA ALA A 181 -8.44 -43.69 5.53
C ALA A 181 -8.31 -42.81 6.79
N ILE A 182 -7.07 -42.56 7.20
CA ILE A 182 -6.76 -41.57 8.25
C ILE A 182 -7.15 -40.19 7.71
N PRO A 183 -8.05 -39.45 8.39
CA PRO A 183 -8.40 -38.10 7.95
C PRO A 183 -7.13 -37.24 7.89
N PRO A 184 -7.05 -36.29 6.93
CA PRO A 184 -5.89 -35.41 6.86
C PRO A 184 -5.73 -34.64 8.18
N GLU A 185 -4.53 -34.68 8.75
CA GLU A 185 -4.19 -33.91 9.93
C GLU A 185 -4.04 -32.45 9.50
N GLY A 186 -4.74 -31.56 10.21
CA GLY A 186 -4.81 -30.14 9.89
C GLY A 186 -4.66 -29.30 11.14
N PRO A 187 -4.35 -28.01 10.99
CA PRO A 187 -4.14 -27.12 12.12
C PRO A 187 -5.38 -27.11 13.04
N PRO A 188 -5.18 -26.98 14.36
CA PRO A 188 -6.29 -26.87 15.31
C PRO A 188 -7.07 -25.57 15.08
N ASP A 189 -8.38 -25.57 15.40
CA ASP A 189 -9.26 -24.39 15.24
C ASP A 189 -8.69 -23.15 15.96
N ARG A 190 -7.99 -23.33 17.10
CA ARG A 190 -7.28 -22.26 17.82
C ARG A 190 -6.21 -21.57 16.99
N GLN A 191 -5.41 -22.34 16.24
CA GLN A 191 -4.37 -21.79 15.37
C GLN A 191 -5.00 -21.06 14.18
N LEU A 192 -5.96 -21.68 13.50
CA LEU A 192 -6.68 -21.05 12.38
C LEU A 192 -7.32 -19.72 12.79
N TYR A 193 -7.90 -19.67 14.00
CA TYR A 193 -8.54 -18.45 14.50
C TYR A 193 -7.50 -17.39 14.86
N ALA A 194 -6.36 -17.79 15.42
CA ALA A 194 -5.24 -16.87 15.68
C ALA A 194 -4.69 -16.29 14.37
N ASP A 195 -4.49 -17.12 13.34
CA ASP A 195 -4.02 -16.71 12.02
C ASP A 195 -5.02 -15.75 11.37
N TRP A 196 -6.32 -16.03 11.45
CA TRP A 196 -7.36 -15.10 10.99
C TRP A 196 -7.27 -13.73 11.69
N ARG A 197 -7.18 -13.71 13.02
CA ARG A 197 -7.07 -12.46 13.78
C ARG A 197 -5.79 -11.70 13.43
N LEU A 198 -4.69 -12.40 13.25
CA LEU A 198 -3.42 -11.82 12.82
C LEU A 198 -3.55 -11.20 11.43
N CYS A 199 -4.19 -11.90 10.49
CA CYS A 199 -4.48 -11.41 9.16
C CYS A 199 -5.32 -10.12 9.16
N VAL A 200 -6.40 -10.10 9.96
CA VAL A 200 -7.25 -8.90 10.16
C VAL A 200 -6.45 -7.73 10.72
N GLU A 201 -5.51 -7.98 11.62
CA GLU A 201 -4.67 -6.92 12.17
C GLU A 201 -3.71 -6.34 11.13
N HIS A 202 -3.04 -7.20 10.36
CA HIS A 202 -2.22 -6.74 9.23
C HIS A 202 -3.06 -5.96 8.22
N ALA A 203 -4.30 -6.36 7.96
CA ALA A 203 -5.21 -5.61 7.09
C ALA A 203 -5.58 -4.24 7.63
N THR A 204 -5.85 -4.16 8.94
CA THR A 204 -6.17 -2.91 9.65
C THR A 204 -5.01 -1.93 9.53
N LEU A 205 -3.79 -2.39 9.79
CA LEU A 205 -2.58 -1.57 9.72
C LEU A 205 -2.24 -1.19 8.27
N ALA A 206 -2.40 -2.11 7.31
CA ALA A 206 -2.22 -1.81 5.90
C ALA A 206 -3.21 -0.74 5.43
N ASN A 207 -4.49 -0.84 5.80
CA ASN A 207 -5.49 0.18 5.49
C ASN A 207 -5.12 1.55 6.08
N TYR A 208 -4.68 1.58 7.33
CA TYR A 208 -4.17 2.80 7.99
C TYR A 208 -3.01 3.44 7.20
N PHE A 209 -2.01 2.65 6.77
CA PHE A 209 -0.89 3.18 6.01
C PHE A 209 -1.26 3.60 4.60
N LEU A 210 -2.19 2.90 3.92
CA LEU A 210 -2.70 3.30 2.61
C LEU A 210 -3.40 4.66 2.66
N ASP A 211 -4.27 4.86 3.65
CA ASP A 211 -4.94 6.15 3.87
C ASP A 211 -3.92 7.27 4.03
N ARG A 212 -2.90 7.08 4.87
CA ARG A 212 -1.90 8.10 5.17
C ARG A 212 -0.89 8.34 4.06
N LEU A 213 -0.46 7.31 3.33
CA LEU A 213 0.66 7.40 2.40
C LEU A 213 0.25 7.51 0.93
N VAL A 214 -0.98 7.10 0.59
CA VAL A 214 -1.46 7.04 -0.80
C VAL A 214 -2.67 7.95 -1.04
N PHE A 215 -3.66 7.89 -0.15
CA PHE A 215 -4.92 8.62 -0.33
C PHE A 215 -4.91 10.01 0.30
N SER A 216 -4.02 10.27 1.25
CA SER A 216 -3.88 11.60 1.85
C SER A 216 -3.48 12.66 0.81
N ARG A 217 -3.94 13.89 1.05
CA ARG A 217 -3.57 15.07 0.23
C ARG A 217 -2.18 15.61 0.58
N TRP A 218 -1.61 15.18 1.70
CA TRP A 218 -0.35 15.70 2.20
C TRP A 218 0.84 14.98 1.55
N PRO A 219 1.99 15.67 1.40
CA PRO A 219 3.21 15.01 0.95
C PRO A 219 3.60 13.86 1.87
N ARG A 220 4.07 12.74 1.28
CA ARG A 220 4.49 11.54 2.03
C ARG A 220 5.55 11.82 3.07
N TRP A 221 6.47 12.73 2.78
CA TRP A 221 7.54 13.10 3.71
C TRP A 221 6.97 13.73 4.99
N CYS A 222 5.91 14.54 4.92
CA CYS A 222 5.25 15.09 6.09
C CYS A 222 4.70 13.99 6.99
N HIS A 223 4.06 12.98 6.39
CA HIS A 223 3.52 11.84 7.13
C HIS A 223 4.61 10.98 7.76
N ARG A 224 5.71 10.71 7.04
CA ARG A 224 6.86 9.97 7.59
C ARG A 224 7.50 10.70 8.75
N VAL A 225 7.72 12.01 8.63
CA VAL A 225 8.25 12.84 9.71
C VAL A 225 7.31 12.83 10.91
N ARG A 226 6.00 12.97 10.70
CA ARG A 226 4.99 12.87 11.77
C ARG A 226 5.06 11.51 12.48
N MET A 227 5.10 10.42 11.72
CA MET A 227 5.18 9.05 12.26
C MET A 227 6.47 8.82 13.05
N ALA A 228 7.57 9.42 12.63
CA ALA A 228 8.85 9.33 13.32
C ALA A 228 8.88 10.14 14.63
N LEU A 229 8.38 11.38 14.60
CA LEU A 229 8.45 12.29 15.75
C LEU A 229 7.34 12.07 16.79
N ARG A 230 6.14 11.68 16.34
CA ARG A 230 4.96 11.48 17.19
C ARG A 230 4.20 10.23 16.75
N PRO A 231 4.73 9.03 17.05
CA PRO A 231 4.09 7.78 16.69
C PRO A 231 2.79 7.62 17.47
N ASN A 232 1.68 7.42 16.74
CA ASN A 232 0.38 7.15 17.33
C ASN A 232 0.29 5.68 17.80
N GLU A 233 -0.86 5.27 18.33
CA GLU A 233 -1.08 3.89 18.79
C GLU A 233 -0.89 2.87 17.67
N LEU A 234 -1.42 3.14 16.47
CA LEU A 234 -1.29 2.24 15.31
C LEU A 234 0.15 2.13 14.79
N ASP A 235 0.91 3.24 14.83
CA ASP A 235 2.33 3.28 14.48
C ASP A 235 3.15 2.38 15.43
N ARG A 236 2.84 2.43 16.73
CA ARG A 236 3.47 1.58 17.76
C ARG A 236 3.03 0.13 17.62
N ARG A 237 1.73 -0.11 17.42
CA ARG A 237 1.15 -1.44 17.24
C ARG A 237 1.75 -2.14 16.02
N SER A 238 1.93 -1.41 14.91
CA SER A 238 2.64 -1.87 13.72
C SER A 238 4.09 -2.26 14.03
N ALA A 239 4.84 -1.39 14.71
CA ALA A 239 6.23 -1.67 15.05
C ALA A 239 6.37 -2.93 15.93
N VAL A 240 5.52 -3.07 16.95
CA VAL A 240 5.50 -4.25 17.84
C VAL A 240 5.10 -5.50 17.07
N LEU A 241 4.07 -5.43 16.22
CA LEU A 241 3.60 -6.58 15.45
C LEU A 241 4.66 -7.06 14.46
N LEU A 242 5.33 -6.15 13.75
CA LEU A 242 6.39 -6.50 12.80
C LEU A 242 7.65 -7.03 13.51
N ALA A 243 7.93 -6.59 14.73
CA ALA A 243 9.07 -7.07 15.50
C ALA A 243 8.81 -8.44 16.15
N SER A 244 7.61 -8.65 16.70
CA SER A 244 7.28 -9.85 17.48
C SER A 244 6.57 -10.94 16.69
N GLY A 245 5.96 -10.60 15.55
CA GLY A 245 5.10 -11.50 14.78
C GLY A 245 3.82 -11.93 15.50
N THR A 246 3.52 -11.37 16.68
CA THR A 246 2.38 -11.79 17.52
C THR A 246 1.46 -10.62 17.82
N LEU A 247 0.17 -10.91 17.93
CA LEU A 247 -0.82 -9.90 18.31
C LEU A 247 -0.50 -9.37 19.71
N PRO A 248 -0.43 -8.05 19.91
CA PRO A 248 -0.33 -7.50 21.26
C PRO A 248 -1.56 -7.94 22.06
N ALA A 249 -1.34 -8.36 23.31
CA ALA A 249 -2.41 -8.68 24.22
C ALA A 249 -3.39 -7.49 24.27
N PRO A 250 -4.71 -7.74 24.30
CA PRO A 250 -5.69 -6.65 24.38
C PRO A 250 -5.33 -5.78 25.58
N VAL A 251 -5.00 -4.51 25.31
CA VAL A 251 -4.81 -3.53 26.37
C VAL A 251 -6.17 -3.42 27.06
N LEU A 252 -6.24 -3.87 28.31
CA LEU A 252 -7.38 -3.60 29.19
C LEU A 252 -7.56 -2.08 29.16
N GLN A 253 -8.58 -1.61 28.44
CA GLN A 253 -9.02 -0.23 28.56
C GLN A 253 -9.57 -0.08 29.98
N THR A 254 -8.71 0.30 30.91
CA THR A 254 -9.12 0.93 32.16
C THR A 254 -9.75 2.26 31.79
N ASN A 255 -11.02 2.21 31.37
CA ASN A 255 -11.91 3.35 31.43
C ASN A 255 -12.18 3.62 32.91
N ALA A 256 -11.18 4.16 33.60
CA ALA A 256 -11.39 4.87 34.85
C ALA A 256 -12.06 6.19 34.45
N THR A 257 -13.39 6.16 34.43
CA THR A 257 -14.22 7.36 34.42
C THR A 257 -13.72 8.25 35.57
N PRO A 258 -13.20 9.47 35.33
CA PRO A 258 -12.93 10.37 36.43
C PRO A 258 -14.28 10.69 37.08
N ALA A 259 -14.41 10.31 38.35
CA ALA A 259 -15.54 10.71 39.17
C ALA A 259 -15.64 12.23 39.11
N ALA A 260 -16.75 12.72 38.56
CA ALA A 260 -17.13 14.12 38.67
C ALA A 260 -17.24 14.43 40.17
N ALA A 261 -16.35 15.28 40.66
CA ALA A 261 -16.49 15.90 41.97
C ALA A 261 -17.66 16.89 41.86
N CYS A 262 -18.73 16.59 42.60
CA CYS A 262 -19.68 17.58 43.09
C CYS A 262 -19.33 17.87 44.55
#